data_AF-A0A3N5T2E1-F1
#
_entry.id   AF-A0A3N5T2E1-F1
#
_cell.length_a   1.000
_cell.length_b   1.000
_cell.length_c   1.000
_cell.angle_alpha   90.00
_cell.angle_beta   90.00
_cell.angle_gamma   90.00
#
_symmetry.space_group_name_H-M   'P 1'
#
loop_
_entity.id
_entity.type
_entity.pdbx_description
1 polymer ?
#
loop_
_entity_poly.entity_id
_entity_poly.type
_entity_poly.pdbx_seq_one_letter_code
_entity_poly.pdbx_strand_id
1 'polypeptide(L)'
;NQASVIAEFVGPDGASVTLPGFWMQPQRQTCNQDCAVELIDPVGDPVWRIRFSPPLPGRYTYRVDVTDGGETRTAAQGSFAVQAAAGGTIRVGENPRYFERDDDSSFFPVGINLGWSWTGGRGTRGYQDWLRRLAEVGANYGRLYVDVPWFVGLGWRQPVDSLAAIQADAWRLDTILQTAEQYGIALQIVLVWHQGWSAYGGLPVIAPTDPARPNIAADWFSNPHNIQVGGPFQSAAQYFSSPEGRDLFKARLQYIVARWGYSNSVFAWELVDQADRIAPEDPTIITGWLQEMVAYLRQIDLYHHPITSGVRDAARLSLLDAVVLDFREVRFYQTVPIEPAGDQVLATLNLLGPLIQTGDRPVLINEFSLGPWFEPAQEDGLGTHLITTMWASALSGAGGAAASWWWDTYLFPRNLVEYLGPLAAFARGVPWNSAELQPVSVALTGDGSLSYQPLRIAGFNEAFGYMRPPDTLYRITADAIIPPPSSVPAYLYGTVYSAQFSEPQTFIITPPTDTRLIINVSRTSDRAEARLIVIVNDQPVA
;
A
#
# COMPACT_ATOMS: atom_id res chain seq x y z
N ASN A 1 27.68 -21.28 -18.66
CA ASN A 1 28.34 -21.12 -17.35
C ASN A 1 28.50 -19.65 -17.06
N GLN A 2 27.64 -19.09 -16.21
CA GLN A 2 27.79 -17.72 -15.73
C GLN A 2 28.79 -17.72 -14.56
N ALA A 3 29.61 -16.68 -14.47
CA ALA A 3 30.46 -16.49 -13.31
C ALA A 3 29.60 -16.28 -12.05
N SER A 4 29.98 -16.85 -10.92
CA SER A 4 29.33 -16.64 -9.62
C SER A 4 30.31 -16.09 -8.60
N VAL A 5 29.82 -15.23 -7.71
CA VAL A 5 30.59 -14.68 -6.60
C VAL A 5 29.84 -15.01 -5.32
N ILE A 6 30.51 -15.61 -4.35
CA ILE A 6 29.94 -16.00 -3.07
C ILE A 6 30.82 -15.45 -1.96
N ALA A 7 30.20 -14.87 -0.93
CA ALA A 7 30.88 -14.46 0.28
C ALA A 7 30.43 -15.31 1.47
N GLU A 8 31.40 -15.88 2.19
CA GLU A 8 31.20 -16.49 3.50
C GLU A 8 31.61 -15.47 4.56
N PHE A 9 30.73 -15.20 5.53
CA PHE A 9 30.99 -14.36 6.69
C PHE A 9 30.89 -15.20 7.96
N VAL A 10 31.89 -15.12 8.84
CA VAL A 10 31.87 -15.78 10.16
C VAL A 10 31.75 -14.71 11.24
N GLY A 11 30.68 -14.81 12.03
CA GLY A 11 30.33 -13.88 13.09
C GLY A 11 31.10 -14.08 14.40
N PRO A 12 30.93 -13.15 15.35
CA PRO A 12 31.59 -13.20 16.66
C PRO A 12 31.14 -14.40 17.53
N ASP A 13 29.97 -14.96 17.26
CA ASP A 13 29.42 -16.18 17.86
C ASP A 13 29.89 -17.47 17.16
N GLY A 14 30.66 -17.35 16.07
CA GLY A 14 31.11 -18.46 15.25
C GLY A 14 30.09 -18.93 14.20
N ALA A 15 28.91 -18.31 14.11
CA ALA A 15 27.95 -18.62 13.05
C ALA A 15 28.49 -18.19 11.69
N SER A 16 28.34 -19.04 10.67
CA SER A 16 28.72 -18.74 9.30
C SER A 16 27.48 -18.48 8.44
N VAL A 17 27.51 -17.42 7.64
CA VAL A 17 26.47 -17.07 6.67
C VAL A 17 27.07 -16.90 5.28
N THR A 18 26.36 -17.40 4.28
CA THR A 18 26.80 -17.36 2.88
C THR A 18 25.85 -16.48 2.08
N LEU A 19 26.40 -15.49 1.38
CA LEU A 19 25.64 -14.55 0.56
C LEU A 19 26.14 -14.54 -0.88
N PRO A 20 25.23 -14.55 -1.87
CA PRO A 20 25.62 -14.32 -3.26
C PRO A 20 26.03 -12.87 -3.47
N GLY A 21 27.09 -12.67 -4.25
CA GLY A 21 27.38 -11.39 -4.87
C GLY A 21 26.41 -11.11 -6.03
N PHE A 22 26.28 -9.84 -6.38
CA PHE A 22 25.49 -9.38 -7.51
C PHE A 22 26.36 -8.57 -8.47
N TRP A 23 26.01 -8.62 -9.74
CA TRP A 23 26.66 -7.85 -10.79
C TRP A 23 26.07 -6.43 -10.85
N MET A 24 26.93 -5.43 -10.99
CA MET A 24 26.53 -4.02 -11.03
C MET A 24 27.40 -3.24 -12.01
N GLN A 25 26.76 -2.47 -12.89
CA GLN A 25 27.42 -1.39 -13.63
C GLN A 25 27.13 -0.09 -12.88
N PRO A 26 28.13 0.62 -12.34
CA PRO A 26 27.89 1.92 -11.73
C PRO A 26 27.22 2.85 -12.74
N GLN A 27 26.24 3.63 -12.27
CA GLN A 27 25.52 4.59 -13.10
C GLN A 27 25.66 5.99 -12.50
N ARG A 28 25.49 6.99 -13.34
CA ARG A 28 25.38 8.40 -12.94
C ARG A 28 24.11 8.98 -13.52
N GLN A 29 23.36 9.69 -12.68
CA GLN A 29 22.29 10.54 -13.16
C GLN A 29 22.87 11.83 -13.75
N THR A 30 22.45 12.15 -14.96
CA THR A 30 22.60 13.47 -15.55
C THR A 30 21.21 14.08 -15.72
N CYS A 31 21.07 15.36 -15.37
CA CYS A 31 19.82 16.08 -15.50
C CYS A 31 20.01 17.29 -16.42
N ASN A 32 19.03 17.52 -17.30
CA ASN A 32 18.84 18.79 -17.97
C ASN A 32 17.60 19.48 -17.38
N GLN A 33 17.62 20.82 -17.27
CA GLN A 33 16.49 21.68 -16.84
C GLN A 33 15.67 21.11 -15.66
N ASP A 34 16.15 21.29 -14.42
CA ASP A 34 15.48 20.88 -13.17
C ASP A 34 15.10 19.38 -13.07
N CYS A 35 15.80 18.52 -13.81
CA CYS A 35 15.53 17.08 -13.95
C CYS A 35 14.14 16.78 -14.56
N ALA A 36 13.65 17.63 -15.47
CA ALA A 36 12.43 17.34 -16.24
C ALA A 36 12.56 16.06 -17.08
N VAL A 37 13.79 15.71 -17.49
CA VAL A 37 14.13 14.43 -18.09
C VAL A 37 15.29 13.83 -17.29
N GLU A 38 15.08 12.62 -16.80
CA GLU A 38 16.11 11.84 -16.12
C GLU A 38 16.89 11.03 -17.15
N LEU A 39 18.20 11.24 -17.20
CA LEU A 39 19.14 10.42 -17.95
C LEU A 39 20.04 9.68 -16.97
N ILE A 40 20.21 8.38 -17.19
CA ILE A 40 21.05 7.51 -16.37
C ILE A 40 22.04 6.85 -17.31
N ASP A 41 23.32 7.19 -17.14
CA ASP A 41 24.39 6.72 -18.00
C ASP A 41 25.35 5.81 -17.22
N PRO A 42 25.86 4.72 -17.84
CA PRO A 42 26.87 3.89 -17.23
C PRO A 42 28.17 4.66 -17.05
N VAL A 43 28.84 4.45 -15.91
CA VAL A 43 30.15 5.02 -15.60
C VAL A 43 31.09 3.96 -15.07
N GLY A 44 32.35 4.00 -15.51
CA GLY A 44 33.36 2.99 -15.15
C GLY A 44 33.07 1.59 -15.72
N ASP A 45 33.79 0.60 -15.21
CA ASP A 45 33.60 -0.81 -15.58
C ASP A 45 32.57 -1.51 -14.67
N PRO A 46 31.86 -2.53 -15.17
CA PRO A 46 31.00 -3.34 -14.33
C PRO A 46 31.79 -4.18 -13.34
N VAL A 47 31.19 -4.39 -12.17
CA VAL A 47 31.83 -5.03 -11.01
C VAL A 47 30.88 -6.01 -10.33
N TRP A 48 31.45 -6.97 -9.63
CA TRP A 48 30.72 -7.76 -8.64
C TRP A 48 30.75 -7.06 -7.28
N ARG A 49 29.62 -7.05 -6.58
CA ARG A 49 29.50 -6.50 -5.23
C ARG A 49 28.83 -7.49 -4.30
N ILE A 50 29.15 -7.36 -3.03
CA ILE A 50 28.48 -8.05 -1.92
C ILE A 50 28.04 -6.96 -0.95
N ARG A 51 26.80 -7.07 -0.47
CA ARG A 51 26.25 -6.19 0.57
C ARG A 51 25.78 -7.09 1.72
N PHE A 52 26.18 -6.74 2.94
CA PHE A 52 25.93 -7.53 4.14
C PHE A 52 25.57 -6.60 5.29
N SER A 53 24.44 -6.87 5.95
CA SER A 53 24.02 -6.21 7.19
C SER A 53 24.18 -7.20 8.34
N PRO A 54 25.26 -7.10 9.15
CA PRO A 54 25.55 -8.10 10.16
C PRO A 54 24.52 -8.04 11.31
N PRO A 55 23.94 -9.18 11.74
CA PRO A 55 22.88 -9.19 12.76
C PRO A 55 23.39 -8.96 14.18
N LEU A 56 24.70 -9.13 14.42
CA LEU A 56 25.30 -9.00 15.75
C LEU A 56 26.47 -8.02 15.76
N PRO A 57 26.65 -7.22 16.82
CA PRO A 57 27.87 -6.44 17.01
C PRO A 57 29.05 -7.37 17.32
N GLY A 58 30.24 -7.03 16.81
CA GLY A 58 31.45 -7.80 17.06
C GLY A 58 32.38 -7.90 15.86
N ARG A 59 33.37 -8.78 15.94
CA ARG A 59 34.35 -8.99 14.87
C ARG A 59 33.87 -10.07 13.92
N TYR A 60 33.83 -9.73 12.64
CA TYR A 60 33.55 -10.67 11.55
C TYR A 60 34.82 -10.95 10.76
N THR A 61 34.95 -12.18 10.26
CA THR A 61 35.86 -12.50 9.16
C THR A 61 35.04 -12.80 7.91
N TYR A 62 35.64 -12.61 6.75
CA TYR A 62 35.00 -12.94 5.49
C TYR A 62 35.98 -13.59 4.50
N ARG A 63 35.44 -14.45 3.63
CA ARG A 63 36.11 -14.99 2.44
C ARG A 63 35.17 -14.81 1.24
N VAL A 64 35.69 -14.28 0.15
CA VAL A 64 34.97 -14.12 -1.11
C VAL A 64 35.58 -15.03 -2.15
N ASP A 65 34.78 -15.93 -2.68
CA ASP A 65 35.16 -16.88 -3.71
C ASP A 65 34.45 -16.53 -5.03
N VAL A 66 35.18 -16.64 -6.12
CA VAL A 66 34.69 -16.42 -7.49
C VAL A 66 34.82 -17.72 -8.25
N THR A 67 33.72 -18.18 -8.84
CA THR A 67 33.70 -19.31 -9.75
C THR A 67 33.48 -18.82 -11.17
N ASP A 68 34.43 -19.07 -12.05
CA ASP A 68 34.33 -18.76 -13.48
C ASP A 68 34.88 -19.92 -14.31
N GLY A 69 34.21 -20.27 -15.41
CA GLY A 69 34.60 -21.44 -16.21
C GLY A 69 34.58 -22.80 -15.48
N GLY A 70 33.99 -22.88 -14.29
CA GLY A 70 34.02 -24.07 -13.42
C GLY A 70 35.20 -24.11 -12.43
N GLU A 71 36.08 -23.12 -12.46
CA GLU A 71 37.19 -22.97 -11.52
C GLU A 71 36.81 -21.98 -10.42
N THR A 72 36.99 -22.38 -9.16
CA THR A 72 36.76 -21.52 -7.99
C THR A 72 38.08 -21.01 -7.43
N ARG A 73 38.17 -19.70 -7.19
CA ARG A 73 39.32 -19.05 -6.54
C ARG A 73 38.88 -18.04 -5.49
N THR A 74 39.64 -17.92 -4.42
CA THR A 74 39.44 -16.86 -3.43
C THR A 74 39.91 -15.52 -4.01
N ALA A 75 38.98 -14.59 -4.16
CA ALA A 75 39.24 -13.24 -4.67
C ALA A 75 39.58 -12.24 -3.58
N ALA A 76 39.01 -12.41 -2.38
CA ALA A 76 39.30 -11.57 -1.23
C ALA A 76 39.05 -12.31 0.09
N GLN A 77 39.74 -11.90 1.15
CA GLN A 77 39.47 -12.34 2.51
C GLN A 77 39.90 -11.26 3.49
N GLY A 78 39.25 -11.17 4.65
CA GLY A 78 39.59 -10.14 5.62
C GLY A 78 38.76 -10.20 6.90
N SER A 79 38.78 -9.10 7.65
CA SER A 79 37.96 -8.93 8.85
C SER A 79 37.51 -7.48 8.99
N PHE A 80 36.37 -7.27 9.64
CA PHE A 80 35.87 -5.96 10.01
C PHE A 80 35.18 -6.03 11.39
N ALA A 81 34.98 -4.88 12.02
CA ALA A 81 34.27 -4.76 13.29
C ALA A 81 32.91 -4.10 13.06
N VAL A 82 31.89 -4.64 13.71
CA VAL A 82 30.50 -4.19 13.67
C VAL A 82 30.15 -3.57 15.02
N GLN A 83 29.58 -2.38 14.98
CA GLN A 83 29.05 -1.70 16.16
C GLN A 83 27.55 -1.93 16.27
N ALA A 84 27.02 -1.93 17.49
CA ALA A 84 25.59 -1.97 17.69
C ALA A 84 24.96 -0.69 17.12
N ALA A 85 23.84 -0.84 16.40
CA ALA A 85 23.02 0.24 15.90
C ALA A 85 21.57 -0.02 16.29
N ALA A 86 20.80 1.04 16.53
CA ALA A 86 19.36 0.92 16.78
C ALA A 86 18.59 0.59 15.49
N GLY A 87 17.45 -0.04 15.65
CA GLY A 87 16.61 -0.55 14.59
C GLY A 87 17.04 -1.94 14.11
N GLY A 88 16.99 -2.15 12.80
CA GLY A 88 17.15 -3.46 12.18
C GLY A 88 16.06 -3.72 11.16
N THR A 89 15.99 -4.97 10.71
CA THR A 89 14.92 -5.42 9.83
C THR A 89 13.59 -5.39 10.59
N ILE A 90 12.49 -5.35 9.85
CA ILE A 90 11.15 -5.34 10.44
C ILE A 90 10.59 -6.76 10.30
N ARG A 91 9.94 -7.25 11.35
CA ARG A 91 9.32 -8.57 11.42
C ARG A 91 7.93 -8.48 12.05
N VAL A 92 7.14 -9.54 11.92
CA VAL A 92 5.92 -9.68 12.71
C VAL A 92 6.32 -9.83 14.18
N GLY A 93 5.67 -9.07 15.05
CA GLY A 93 6.00 -9.07 16.47
C GLY A 93 5.41 -10.25 17.23
N GLU A 94 5.81 -10.40 18.51
CA GLU A 94 5.20 -11.39 19.41
C GLU A 94 3.68 -11.21 19.50
N ASN A 95 3.20 -9.95 19.51
CA ASN A 95 1.81 -9.65 19.23
C ASN A 95 1.57 -9.80 17.72
N PRO A 96 0.87 -10.86 17.26
CA PRO A 96 0.74 -11.19 15.85
C PRO A 96 -0.12 -10.18 15.09
N ARG A 97 -0.66 -9.14 15.75
CA ARG A 97 -1.40 -8.06 15.09
C ARG A 97 -0.49 -6.95 14.54
N TYR A 98 0.76 -6.88 14.99
CA TYR A 98 1.64 -5.75 14.74
C TYR A 98 3.05 -6.18 14.34
N PHE A 99 3.88 -5.19 14.01
CA PHE A 99 5.27 -5.38 13.61
C PHE A 99 6.24 -4.81 14.65
N GLU A 100 7.46 -5.31 14.63
CA GLU A 100 8.57 -4.82 15.44
C GLU A 100 9.89 -4.93 14.67
N ARG A 101 10.92 -4.28 15.18
CA ARG A 101 12.28 -4.38 14.65
C ARG A 101 13.09 -5.45 15.39
N ASP A 102 14.26 -5.79 14.85
CA ASP A 102 15.20 -6.73 15.48
C ASP A 102 15.67 -6.30 16.88
N ASP A 103 15.59 -5.01 17.21
CA ASP A 103 15.86 -4.47 18.55
C ASP A 103 14.62 -4.42 19.46
N ASP A 104 13.56 -5.14 19.09
CA ASP A 104 12.25 -5.24 19.76
C ASP A 104 11.47 -3.92 19.85
N SER A 105 11.92 -2.88 19.15
CA SER A 105 11.17 -1.63 19.06
C SER A 105 9.91 -1.79 18.19
N SER A 106 8.79 -1.21 18.65
CA SER A 106 7.53 -1.26 17.91
C SER A 106 7.66 -0.59 16.54
N PHE A 107 7.14 -1.23 15.50
CA PHE A 107 6.98 -0.65 14.18
C PHE A 107 5.49 -0.61 13.80
N PHE A 108 4.94 0.60 13.73
CA PHE A 108 3.60 0.85 13.23
C PHE A 108 3.70 1.68 11.94
N PRO A 109 3.36 1.11 10.76
CA PRO A 109 3.49 1.82 9.50
C PRO A 109 2.44 2.93 9.39
N VAL A 110 2.92 4.16 9.20
CA VAL A 110 2.15 5.35 8.85
C VAL A 110 2.77 5.93 7.59
N GLY A 111 2.01 5.93 6.50
CA GLY A 111 2.55 6.30 5.20
C GLY A 111 1.52 6.21 4.08
N ILE A 112 2.00 6.18 2.85
CA ILE A 112 1.19 6.23 1.63
C ILE A 112 1.78 5.30 0.56
N ASN A 113 1.04 5.07 -0.52
CA ASN A 113 1.64 4.46 -1.70
C ASN A 113 2.56 5.45 -2.40
N LEU A 114 3.67 4.95 -2.92
CA LEU A 114 4.63 5.67 -3.74
C LEU A 114 4.92 4.79 -4.97
N GLY A 115 3.87 4.43 -5.70
CA GLY A 115 3.92 3.32 -6.65
C GLY A 115 5.07 3.43 -7.64
N TRP A 116 5.33 4.63 -8.15
CA TRP A 116 6.42 4.91 -9.08
C TRP A 116 6.69 6.42 -9.18
N SER A 117 7.69 6.80 -9.96
CA SER A 117 7.77 8.15 -10.54
C SER A 117 7.61 8.04 -12.06
N TRP A 118 7.72 9.16 -12.76
CA TRP A 118 7.66 9.26 -14.22
C TRP A 118 8.26 10.61 -14.64
N THR A 119 8.35 10.88 -15.94
CA THR A 119 8.97 12.10 -16.47
C THR A 119 8.37 13.39 -15.88
N GLY A 120 7.04 13.51 -15.81
CA GLY A 120 6.37 14.65 -15.17
C GLY A 120 6.41 14.62 -13.64
N GLY A 121 6.73 13.46 -13.03
CA GLY A 121 6.97 13.28 -11.59
C GLY A 121 8.41 13.57 -11.15
N ARG A 122 9.27 14.11 -12.04
CA ARG A 122 10.70 14.41 -11.79
C ARG A 122 11.56 13.17 -11.49
N GLY A 123 11.17 12.01 -12.00
CA GLY A 123 11.97 10.76 -11.93
C GLY A 123 12.41 10.39 -10.51
N THR A 124 13.64 9.89 -10.35
CA THR A 124 14.19 9.53 -9.03
C THR A 124 14.30 10.73 -8.11
N ARG A 125 14.57 11.94 -8.62
CA ARG A 125 14.67 13.13 -7.78
C ARG A 125 13.34 13.48 -7.10
N GLY A 126 12.23 13.42 -7.84
CA GLY A 126 10.89 13.59 -7.27
C GLY A 126 10.61 12.58 -6.16
N TYR A 127 11.03 11.33 -6.38
CA TYR A 127 10.91 10.28 -5.38
C TYR A 127 11.70 10.57 -4.09
N GLN A 128 12.92 11.09 -4.21
CA GLN A 128 13.70 11.52 -3.05
C GLN A 128 13.04 12.67 -2.28
N ASP A 129 12.46 13.63 -3.01
CA ASP A 129 11.73 14.75 -2.42
C ASP A 129 10.46 14.26 -1.69
N TRP A 130 9.76 13.26 -2.22
CA TRP A 130 8.61 12.62 -1.57
C TRP A 130 8.99 11.92 -0.26
N LEU A 131 10.05 11.11 -0.25
CA LEU A 131 10.53 10.43 0.95
C LEU A 131 10.93 11.42 2.04
N ARG A 132 11.65 12.50 1.67
CA ARG A 132 11.98 13.59 2.60
C ARG A 132 10.72 14.20 3.22
N ARG A 133 9.72 14.55 2.40
CA ARG A 133 8.47 15.17 2.87
C ARG A 133 7.66 14.26 3.79
N LEU A 134 7.66 12.94 3.55
CA LEU A 134 7.05 11.98 4.47
C LEU A 134 7.76 11.96 5.82
N ALA A 135 9.09 11.95 5.83
CA ALA A 135 9.85 11.99 7.07
C ALA A 135 9.70 13.31 7.84
N GLU A 136 9.53 14.44 7.14
CA GLU A 136 9.27 15.75 7.76
C GLU A 136 7.97 15.79 8.57
N VAL A 137 6.96 15.00 8.18
CA VAL A 137 5.71 14.82 8.95
C VAL A 137 5.78 13.64 9.91
N GLY A 138 6.91 12.93 9.97
CA GLY A 138 7.13 11.78 10.84
C GLY A 138 6.48 10.48 10.37
N ALA A 139 5.99 10.42 9.12
CA ALA A 139 5.62 9.16 8.49
C ALA A 139 6.87 8.28 8.29
N ASN A 140 6.68 6.96 8.26
CA ASN A 140 7.76 5.97 8.30
C ASN A 140 7.58 4.82 7.29
N TYR A 141 6.58 4.90 6.42
CA TYR A 141 6.22 3.83 5.48
C TYR A 141 5.97 4.36 4.05
N GLY A 142 6.32 3.55 3.06
CA GLY A 142 5.95 3.75 1.66
C GLY A 142 5.81 2.42 0.90
N ARG A 143 4.92 2.37 -0.09
CA ARG A 143 4.75 1.18 -0.95
C ARG A 143 5.17 1.47 -2.40
N LEU A 144 6.19 0.77 -2.89
CA LEU A 144 6.90 1.03 -4.16
C LEU A 144 6.77 -0.16 -5.12
N TYR A 145 6.56 0.10 -6.41
CA TYR A 145 6.53 -0.95 -7.43
C TYR A 145 7.83 -0.95 -8.24
N VAL A 146 8.40 -2.15 -8.45
CA VAL A 146 9.67 -2.35 -9.18
C VAL A 146 9.51 -3.14 -10.48
N ASP A 147 8.26 -3.34 -10.90
CA ASP A 147 7.84 -3.98 -12.15
C ASP A 147 7.05 -2.99 -13.03
N VAL A 148 7.55 -1.76 -13.17
CA VAL A 148 6.88 -0.64 -13.83
C VAL A 148 7.69 -0.16 -15.06
N PRO A 149 7.13 -0.23 -16.29
CA PRO A 149 7.92 -0.06 -17.52
C PRO A 149 8.56 1.32 -17.69
N TRP A 150 7.89 2.37 -17.19
CA TRP A 150 8.33 3.77 -17.33
C TRP A 150 9.23 4.27 -16.18
N PHE A 151 9.49 3.45 -15.15
CA PHE A 151 10.28 3.89 -13.99
C PHE A 151 11.31 2.86 -13.52
N VAL A 152 10.96 2.03 -12.52
CA VAL A 152 11.77 0.89 -12.11
C VAL A 152 11.12 -0.34 -12.73
N GLY A 153 11.68 -0.80 -13.85
CA GLY A 153 11.13 -1.88 -14.65
C GLY A 153 12.04 -3.10 -14.70
N LEU A 154 12.29 -3.77 -13.57
CA LEU A 154 13.27 -4.87 -13.51
C LEU A 154 12.89 -6.08 -14.40
N GLY A 155 11.60 -6.27 -14.72
CA GLY A 155 11.11 -7.26 -15.71
C GLY A 155 10.80 -6.68 -17.09
N TRP A 156 11.02 -5.38 -17.30
CA TRP A 156 10.55 -4.64 -18.46
C TRP A 156 11.66 -4.25 -19.44
N ARG A 157 12.81 -4.93 -19.39
CA ARG A 157 13.97 -4.69 -20.26
C ARG A 157 14.28 -5.92 -21.10
N GLN A 158 14.81 -5.69 -22.31
CA GLN A 158 15.24 -6.73 -23.24
C GLN A 158 16.78 -6.73 -23.39
N PRO A 159 17.43 -7.90 -23.56
CA PRO A 159 16.86 -9.25 -23.46
C PRO A 159 16.29 -9.57 -22.07
N VAL A 160 15.18 -10.30 -22.00
CA VAL A 160 14.63 -10.81 -20.73
C VAL A 160 15.67 -11.72 -20.08
N ASP A 161 16.08 -11.42 -18.84
CA ASP A 161 17.23 -12.00 -18.09
C ASP A 161 18.52 -11.18 -18.07
N SER A 162 18.63 -10.12 -18.88
CA SER A 162 19.87 -9.37 -18.98
C SER A 162 20.09 -8.45 -17.77
N LEU A 163 21.04 -8.83 -16.91
CA LEU A 163 21.49 -7.96 -15.81
C LEU A 163 22.03 -6.62 -16.32
N ALA A 164 22.63 -6.58 -17.50
CA ALA A 164 23.12 -5.34 -18.12
C ALA A 164 21.97 -4.38 -18.48
N ALA A 165 20.87 -4.91 -19.01
CA ALA A 165 19.74 -4.10 -19.47
C ALA A 165 18.99 -3.40 -18.33
N ILE A 166 19.03 -3.95 -17.11
CA ILE A 166 18.29 -3.42 -15.94
C ILE A 166 19.10 -2.47 -15.05
N GLN A 167 20.35 -2.12 -15.39
CA GLN A 167 21.22 -1.38 -14.45
C GLN A 167 20.74 0.03 -14.15
N ALA A 168 20.07 0.71 -15.09
CA ALA A 168 19.47 2.01 -14.82
C ALA A 168 18.34 1.87 -13.79
N ASP A 169 17.44 0.90 -13.94
CA ASP A 169 16.36 0.62 -12.98
C ASP A 169 16.89 0.21 -11.61
N ALA A 170 17.92 -0.63 -11.60
CA ALA A 170 18.55 -1.07 -10.36
C ALA A 170 19.28 0.09 -9.64
N TRP A 171 19.87 1.04 -10.38
CA TRP A 171 20.43 2.25 -9.79
C TRP A 171 19.35 3.17 -9.21
N ARG A 172 18.17 3.27 -9.83
CA ARG A 172 17.04 4.03 -9.25
C ARG A 172 16.64 3.44 -7.91
N LEU A 173 16.49 2.12 -7.82
CA LEU A 173 16.12 1.44 -6.58
C LEU A 173 17.21 1.57 -5.50
N ASP A 174 18.50 1.48 -5.87
CA ASP A 174 19.61 1.81 -4.95
C ASP A 174 19.45 3.20 -4.35
N THR A 175 19.18 4.21 -5.20
CA THR A 175 19.05 5.61 -4.79
C THR A 175 17.83 5.82 -3.90
N ILE A 176 16.70 5.19 -4.24
CA ILE A 176 15.46 5.25 -3.46
C ILE A 176 15.68 4.62 -2.07
N LEU A 177 16.26 3.43 -2.00
CA LEU A 177 16.52 2.74 -0.72
C LEU A 177 17.51 3.51 0.14
N GLN A 178 18.61 4.02 -0.43
CA GLN A 178 19.55 4.88 0.31
C GLN A 178 18.88 6.14 0.87
N THR A 179 17.95 6.71 0.10
CA THR A 179 17.19 7.89 0.55
C THR A 179 16.20 7.50 1.64
N ALA A 180 15.56 6.33 1.53
CA ALA A 180 14.67 5.80 2.56
C ALA A 180 15.44 5.51 3.86
N GLU A 181 16.64 4.92 3.78
CA GLU A 181 17.54 4.67 4.92
C GLU A 181 17.91 6.00 5.60
N GLN A 182 18.29 7.01 4.81
CA GLN A 182 18.62 8.34 5.32
C GLN A 182 17.48 8.98 6.14
N TYR A 183 16.24 8.75 5.71
CA TYR A 183 15.05 9.36 6.31
C TYR A 183 14.28 8.43 7.25
N GLY A 184 14.76 7.21 7.49
CA GLY A 184 14.09 6.23 8.35
C GLY A 184 12.73 5.74 7.81
N ILE A 185 12.56 5.75 6.49
CA ILE A 185 11.35 5.24 5.83
C ILE A 185 11.54 3.76 5.49
N ALA A 186 10.55 2.94 5.81
CA ALA A 186 10.48 1.54 5.43
C ALA A 186 9.63 1.36 4.16
N LEU A 187 10.09 0.55 3.22
CA LEU A 187 9.49 0.37 1.91
C LEU A 187 8.97 -1.06 1.73
N GLN A 188 7.67 -1.17 1.47
CA GLN A 188 7.05 -2.38 0.91
C GLN A 188 7.29 -2.40 -0.59
N ILE A 189 7.94 -3.45 -1.10
CA ILE A 189 8.40 -3.53 -2.49
C ILE A 189 7.52 -4.52 -3.25
N VAL A 190 6.75 -4.01 -4.21
CA VAL A 190 5.90 -4.78 -5.12
C VAL A 190 6.71 -5.30 -6.29
N LEU A 191 6.85 -6.63 -6.35
CA LEU A 191 7.73 -7.35 -7.28
C LEU A 191 7.06 -7.69 -8.62
N VAL A 192 5.73 -7.75 -8.64
CA VAL A 192 4.91 -7.95 -9.84
C VAL A 192 3.75 -6.97 -9.84
N TRP A 193 3.64 -6.18 -10.91
CA TRP A 193 2.48 -5.33 -11.15
C TRP A 193 1.51 -6.05 -12.08
N HIS A 194 0.34 -6.45 -11.57
CA HIS A 194 -0.62 -7.31 -12.28
C HIS A 194 -1.00 -6.82 -13.68
N GLN A 195 -1.01 -5.51 -13.91
CA GLN A 195 -1.44 -4.92 -15.17
C GLN A 195 -0.53 -5.35 -16.33
N GLY A 196 0.77 -5.52 -16.07
CA GLY A 196 1.73 -6.06 -17.04
C GLY A 196 1.48 -7.51 -17.45
N TRP A 197 0.61 -8.23 -16.74
CA TRP A 197 0.36 -9.66 -16.87
C TRP A 197 -1.09 -9.97 -17.22
N SER A 198 -1.87 -8.94 -17.53
CA SER A 198 -3.26 -8.99 -17.95
C SER A 198 -3.45 -8.10 -19.18
N ALA A 199 -4.58 -8.23 -19.87
CA ALA A 199 -4.93 -7.32 -20.97
C ALA A 199 -5.52 -6.03 -20.41
N TYR A 200 -5.05 -4.87 -20.88
CA TYR A 200 -5.60 -3.58 -20.47
C TYR A 200 -6.82 -3.21 -21.31
N GLY A 201 -8.01 -3.30 -20.70
CA GLY A 201 -9.28 -2.95 -21.35
C GLY A 201 -9.61 -1.44 -21.37
N GLY A 202 -8.71 -0.59 -20.86
CA GLY A 202 -9.00 0.83 -20.63
C GLY A 202 -9.71 1.11 -19.31
N LEU A 203 -9.87 2.40 -19.00
CA LEU A 203 -10.61 2.85 -17.84
C LEU A 203 -12.12 2.87 -18.17
N PRO A 204 -13.00 2.51 -17.21
CA PRO A 204 -14.45 2.62 -17.38
C PRO A 204 -14.94 4.09 -17.30
N VAL A 205 -14.03 5.04 -17.11
CA VAL A 205 -14.28 6.47 -16.93
C VAL A 205 -13.27 7.27 -17.75
N ILE A 206 -13.62 8.51 -18.07
CA ILE A 206 -12.69 9.44 -18.72
C ILE A 206 -11.84 10.10 -17.63
N ALA A 207 -10.56 9.73 -17.56
CA ALA A 207 -9.64 10.39 -16.64
C ALA A 207 -9.42 11.87 -17.05
N PRO A 208 -9.38 12.82 -16.09
CA PRO A 208 -9.05 14.21 -16.38
C PRO A 208 -7.68 14.35 -17.05
N THR A 209 -7.48 15.37 -17.90
CA THR A 209 -6.18 15.60 -18.54
C THR A 209 -5.15 16.29 -17.64
N ASP A 210 -5.63 16.98 -16.59
CA ASP A 210 -4.84 17.67 -15.57
C ASP A 210 -5.24 17.15 -14.18
N PRO A 211 -4.28 16.81 -13.28
CA PRO A 211 -2.83 16.74 -13.51
C PRO A 211 -2.44 15.69 -14.55
N ALA A 212 -1.31 15.92 -15.21
CA ALA A 212 -0.72 14.94 -16.11
C ALA A 212 -0.35 13.65 -15.35
N ARG A 213 -0.42 12.51 -16.05
CA ARG A 213 -0.17 11.16 -15.51
C ARG A 213 0.69 10.35 -16.49
N PRO A 214 1.42 9.33 -16.03
CA PRO A 214 2.09 8.42 -16.95
C PRO A 214 1.07 7.64 -17.78
N ASN A 215 1.49 7.16 -18.95
CA ASN A 215 0.69 6.22 -19.72
C ASN A 215 0.70 4.85 -19.04
N ILE A 216 -0.43 4.49 -18.43
CA ILE A 216 -0.63 3.22 -17.71
C ILE A 216 -1.15 2.08 -18.60
N ALA A 217 -1.20 2.26 -19.91
CA ALA A 217 -1.72 1.25 -20.84
C ALA A 217 -0.77 0.07 -21.10
N ALA A 218 0.38 0.02 -20.44
CA ALA A 218 1.29 -1.12 -20.53
C ALA A 218 0.62 -2.37 -19.96
N ASP A 219 0.62 -3.44 -20.75
CA ASP A 219 -0.09 -4.67 -20.47
C ASP A 219 0.65 -5.89 -21.02
N TRP A 220 0.03 -7.08 -20.97
CA TRP A 220 0.63 -8.32 -21.48
C TRP A 220 1.13 -8.22 -22.94
N PHE A 221 0.46 -7.47 -23.82
CA PHE A 221 0.88 -7.36 -25.23
C PHE A 221 2.14 -6.54 -25.43
N SER A 222 2.47 -5.68 -24.46
CA SER A 222 3.71 -4.91 -24.41
C SER A 222 4.79 -5.48 -23.49
N ASN A 223 4.46 -6.53 -22.71
CA ASN A 223 5.37 -7.12 -21.74
C ASN A 223 6.53 -7.86 -22.43
N PRO A 224 7.80 -7.58 -22.10
CA PRO A 224 8.98 -8.24 -22.70
C PRO A 224 9.00 -9.76 -22.63
N HIS A 225 8.24 -10.37 -21.71
CA HIS A 225 8.10 -11.82 -21.64
C HIS A 225 7.19 -12.40 -22.72
N ASN A 226 6.38 -11.59 -23.40
CA ASN A 226 5.49 -12.01 -24.47
C ASN A 226 6.24 -12.22 -25.79
N ILE A 227 5.98 -13.36 -26.44
CA ILE A 227 6.56 -13.77 -27.73
C ILE A 227 6.33 -12.76 -28.86
N GLN A 228 5.25 -11.99 -28.81
CA GLN A 228 4.93 -10.99 -29.82
C GLN A 228 5.90 -9.79 -29.79
N VAL A 229 6.57 -9.55 -28.66
CA VAL A 229 7.56 -8.47 -28.49
C VAL A 229 8.96 -9.00 -28.17
N GLY A 230 9.24 -10.25 -28.53
CA GLY A 230 10.56 -10.87 -28.46
C GLY A 230 10.83 -11.73 -27.21
N GLY A 231 9.84 -11.91 -26.34
CA GLY A 231 9.93 -12.82 -25.20
C GLY A 231 9.73 -14.31 -25.56
N PRO A 232 9.82 -15.23 -24.59
CA PRO A 232 9.70 -16.67 -24.87
C PRO A 232 8.29 -17.24 -24.62
N PHE A 233 7.34 -16.47 -24.07
CA PHE A 233 6.04 -16.98 -23.63
C PHE A 233 4.88 -16.53 -24.52
N GLN A 234 3.97 -17.45 -24.82
CA GLN A 234 2.76 -17.20 -25.61
C GLN A 234 1.65 -16.52 -24.79
N SER A 235 1.63 -16.76 -23.47
CA SER A 235 0.64 -16.18 -22.55
C SER A 235 1.23 -15.94 -21.16
N ALA A 236 0.61 -15.04 -20.38
CA ALA A 236 0.96 -14.83 -18.98
C ALA A 236 0.79 -16.14 -18.18
N ALA A 237 -0.29 -16.89 -18.41
CA ALA A 237 -0.50 -18.20 -17.79
C ALA A 237 0.69 -19.16 -18.03
N GLN A 238 1.29 -19.16 -19.23
CA GLN A 238 2.48 -19.97 -19.52
C GLN A 238 3.69 -19.51 -18.68
N TYR A 239 3.90 -18.20 -18.51
CA TYR A 239 4.98 -17.70 -17.65
C TYR A 239 4.84 -18.20 -16.20
N PHE A 240 3.67 -18.07 -15.60
CA PHE A 240 3.46 -18.43 -14.19
C PHE A 240 3.37 -19.95 -13.95
N SER A 241 3.04 -20.74 -14.97
CA SER A 241 2.86 -22.20 -14.85
C SER A 241 4.04 -23.04 -15.33
N SER A 242 4.96 -22.48 -16.12
CA SER A 242 6.10 -23.22 -16.67
C SER A 242 7.34 -23.18 -15.76
N PRO A 243 8.18 -24.24 -15.76
CA PRO A 243 9.48 -24.20 -15.09
C PRO A 243 10.35 -23.03 -15.55
N GLU A 244 10.37 -22.73 -16.84
CA GLU A 244 11.19 -21.67 -17.42
C GLU A 244 10.79 -20.28 -16.90
N GLY A 245 9.49 -19.99 -16.82
CA GLY A 245 9.01 -18.71 -16.29
C GLY A 245 9.24 -18.57 -14.79
N ARG A 246 9.08 -19.66 -14.03
CA ARG A 246 9.42 -19.71 -12.60
C ARG A 246 10.91 -19.47 -12.36
N ASP A 247 11.78 -20.08 -13.15
CA ASP A 247 13.23 -19.92 -13.02
C ASP A 247 13.69 -18.50 -13.38
N LEU A 248 13.07 -17.87 -14.38
CA LEU A 248 13.31 -16.45 -14.68
C LEU A 248 12.95 -15.54 -13.51
N PHE A 249 11.80 -15.78 -12.86
CA PHE A 249 11.43 -14.98 -11.68
C PHE A 249 12.33 -15.26 -10.48
N LYS A 250 12.71 -16.51 -10.23
CA LYS A 250 13.68 -16.87 -9.17
C LYS A 250 15.03 -16.20 -9.38
N ALA A 251 15.55 -16.17 -10.60
CA ALA A 251 16.78 -15.44 -10.92
C ALA A 251 16.65 -13.94 -10.62
N ARG A 252 15.49 -13.34 -10.92
CA ARG A 252 15.18 -11.94 -10.56
C ARG A 252 15.12 -11.75 -9.04
N LEU A 253 14.47 -12.65 -8.29
CA LEU A 253 14.44 -12.61 -6.83
C LEU A 253 15.84 -12.73 -6.22
N GLN A 254 16.66 -13.66 -6.72
CA GLN A 254 18.03 -13.84 -6.26
C GLN A 254 18.84 -12.55 -6.44
N TYR A 255 18.70 -11.89 -7.59
CA TYR A 255 19.34 -10.60 -7.83
C TYR A 255 18.82 -9.50 -6.91
N ILE A 256 17.49 -9.43 -6.70
CA ILE A 256 16.84 -8.45 -5.82
C ILE A 256 17.34 -8.59 -4.39
N VAL A 257 17.30 -9.81 -3.84
CA VAL A 257 17.73 -10.09 -2.47
C VAL A 257 19.23 -9.87 -2.30
N ALA A 258 20.06 -10.32 -3.25
CA ALA A 258 21.51 -10.10 -3.22
C ALA A 258 21.89 -8.61 -3.21
N ARG A 259 21.15 -7.77 -3.97
CA ARG A 259 21.45 -6.35 -4.09
C ARG A 259 20.82 -5.50 -2.97
N TRP A 260 19.61 -5.84 -2.52
CA TRP A 260 18.81 -4.97 -1.65
C TRP A 260 18.36 -5.59 -0.34
N GLY A 261 18.47 -6.90 -0.15
CA GLY A 261 18.05 -7.57 1.09
C GLY A 261 18.77 -7.03 2.33
N TYR A 262 20.01 -6.53 2.22
CA TYR A 262 20.72 -5.97 3.38
C TYR A 262 20.09 -4.69 3.98
N SER A 263 19.21 -3.99 3.25
CA SER A 263 18.76 -2.65 3.63
C SER A 263 17.68 -2.73 4.70
N ASN A 264 17.89 -2.08 5.85
CA ASN A 264 16.90 -1.96 6.92
C ASN A 264 15.65 -1.13 6.53
N SER A 265 15.68 -0.48 5.36
CA SER A 265 14.53 0.19 4.75
C SER A 265 13.70 -0.73 3.85
N VAL A 266 14.09 -2.00 3.63
CA VAL A 266 13.16 -2.97 3.07
C VAL A 266 12.24 -3.42 4.21
N PHE A 267 10.95 -3.10 4.11
CA PHE A 267 9.95 -3.59 5.06
C PHE A 267 9.43 -4.96 4.65
N ALA A 268 9.02 -5.12 3.39
CA ALA A 268 8.37 -6.33 2.94
C ALA A 268 8.57 -6.59 1.45
N TRP A 269 8.62 -7.86 1.09
CA TRP A 269 8.50 -8.35 -0.28
C TRP A 269 7.04 -8.65 -0.60
N GLU A 270 6.42 -7.85 -1.44
CA GLU A 270 5.09 -8.13 -1.98
C GLU A 270 5.23 -8.80 -3.34
N LEU A 271 4.89 -10.09 -3.43
CA LEU A 271 5.10 -10.85 -4.66
C LEU A 271 4.24 -10.31 -5.82
N VAL A 272 3.01 -9.89 -5.54
CA VAL A 272 2.06 -9.35 -6.53
C VAL A 272 1.01 -8.46 -5.86
N ASP A 273 0.62 -7.37 -6.52
CA ASP A 273 -0.39 -6.44 -6.00
C ASP A 273 -1.83 -6.93 -6.13
N GLN A 274 -2.15 -7.65 -7.21
CA GLN A 274 -3.48 -8.17 -7.50
C GLN A 274 -3.41 -9.56 -8.13
N ALA A 275 -3.14 -10.58 -7.31
CA ALA A 275 -3.03 -11.98 -7.71
C ALA A 275 -4.27 -12.49 -8.47
N ASP A 276 -5.46 -12.03 -8.10
CA ASP A 276 -6.74 -12.40 -8.73
C ASP A 276 -6.91 -11.87 -10.17
N ARG A 277 -5.94 -11.11 -10.69
CA ARG A 277 -5.91 -10.60 -12.06
C ARG A 277 -4.91 -11.33 -12.95
N ILE A 278 -4.08 -12.22 -12.39
CA ILE A 278 -3.13 -13.02 -13.14
C ILE A 278 -3.73 -14.39 -13.41
N ALA A 279 -3.85 -14.75 -14.69
CA ALA A 279 -4.48 -16.00 -15.16
C ALA A 279 -5.81 -16.32 -14.43
N PRO A 280 -6.77 -15.37 -14.38
CA PRO A 280 -7.99 -15.51 -13.57
C PRO A 280 -8.87 -16.71 -13.96
N GLU A 281 -8.68 -17.25 -15.17
CA GLU A 281 -9.32 -18.47 -15.65
C GLU A 281 -8.92 -19.74 -14.89
N ASP A 282 -7.74 -19.77 -14.29
CA ASP A 282 -7.23 -20.88 -13.49
C ASP A 282 -6.46 -20.37 -12.26
N PRO A 283 -7.15 -20.13 -11.13
CA PRO A 283 -6.53 -19.66 -9.90
C PRO A 283 -5.43 -20.58 -9.34
N THR A 284 -5.41 -21.86 -9.73
CA THR A 284 -4.39 -22.81 -9.23
C THR A 284 -2.99 -22.45 -9.72
N ILE A 285 -2.88 -21.81 -10.88
CA ILE A 285 -1.60 -21.34 -11.44
C ILE A 285 -0.97 -20.31 -10.52
N ILE A 286 -1.72 -19.26 -10.16
CA ILE A 286 -1.18 -18.18 -9.32
C ILE A 286 -0.96 -18.64 -7.88
N THR A 287 -1.86 -19.45 -7.31
CA THR A 287 -1.66 -20.01 -5.96
C THR A 287 -0.41 -20.90 -5.89
N GLY A 288 -0.22 -21.81 -6.86
CA GLY A 288 0.95 -22.68 -6.91
C GLY A 288 2.25 -21.90 -7.11
N TRP A 289 2.22 -20.87 -7.98
CA TRP A 289 3.35 -19.96 -8.17
C TRP A 289 3.70 -19.20 -6.88
N LEU A 290 2.70 -18.64 -6.18
CA LEU A 290 2.91 -17.92 -4.92
C LEU A 290 3.55 -18.81 -3.85
N GLN A 291 3.05 -20.04 -3.67
CA GLN A 291 3.63 -21.00 -2.71
C GLN A 291 5.12 -21.25 -3.00
N GLU A 292 5.47 -21.43 -4.27
CA GLU A 292 6.85 -21.68 -4.69
C GLU A 292 7.74 -20.45 -4.49
N MET A 293 7.25 -19.25 -4.82
CA MET A 293 8.04 -18.02 -4.66
C MET A 293 8.21 -17.61 -3.20
N VAL A 294 7.20 -17.83 -2.35
CA VAL A 294 7.34 -17.67 -0.89
C VAL A 294 8.40 -18.62 -0.36
N ALA A 295 8.32 -19.91 -0.69
CA ALA A 295 9.31 -20.89 -0.24
C ALA A 295 10.73 -20.54 -0.70
N TYR A 296 10.87 -20.08 -1.94
CA TYR A 296 12.16 -19.65 -2.49
C TYR A 296 12.69 -18.38 -1.80
N LEU A 297 11.87 -17.35 -1.59
CA LEU A 297 12.28 -16.15 -0.84
C LEU A 297 12.76 -16.49 0.57
N ARG A 298 12.06 -17.37 1.29
CA ARG A 298 12.50 -17.85 2.62
C ARG A 298 13.86 -18.54 2.61
N GLN A 299 14.21 -19.17 1.49
CA GLN A 299 15.50 -19.84 1.32
C GLN A 299 16.63 -18.84 1.07
N ILE A 300 16.38 -17.79 0.29
CA ILE A 300 17.45 -16.89 -0.19
C ILE A 300 17.59 -15.61 0.62
N ASP A 301 16.54 -15.15 1.31
CA ASP A 301 16.56 -13.93 2.10
C ASP A 301 16.98 -14.21 3.55
N LEU A 302 18.28 -14.05 3.79
CA LEU A 302 18.92 -14.20 5.11
C LEU A 302 18.28 -13.33 6.19
N TYR A 303 17.71 -12.19 5.79
CA TYR A 303 17.16 -11.19 6.69
C TYR A 303 15.70 -11.45 7.02
N HIS A 304 15.08 -12.47 6.39
CA HIS A 304 13.73 -12.91 6.68
C HIS A 304 12.68 -11.79 6.65
N HIS A 305 12.76 -10.89 5.66
CA HIS A 305 11.77 -9.83 5.52
C HIS A 305 10.35 -10.41 5.40
N PRO A 306 9.35 -9.69 5.93
CA PRO A 306 7.94 -9.98 5.71
C PRO A 306 7.60 -10.20 4.24
N ILE A 307 6.81 -11.24 3.95
CA ILE A 307 6.33 -11.56 2.61
C ILE A 307 4.81 -11.44 2.57
N THR A 308 4.28 -10.74 1.57
CA THR A 308 2.84 -10.60 1.34
C THR A 308 2.46 -10.68 -0.14
N SER A 309 1.17 -10.62 -0.44
CA SER A 309 0.57 -10.52 -1.77
C SER A 309 -0.86 -10.02 -1.64
N GLY A 310 -1.35 -9.32 -2.66
CA GLY A 310 -2.66 -8.68 -2.66
C GLY A 310 -3.62 -9.28 -3.67
N VAL A 311 -4.89 -8.90 -3.51
CA VAL A 311 -5.96 -9.12 -4.49
C VAL A 311 -6.69 -7.81 -4.72
N ARG A 312 -7.22 -7.60 -5.93
CA ARG A 312 -8.06 -6.46 -6.28
C ARG A 312 -9.41 -6.51 -5.56
N ASP A 313 -10.02 -7.69 -5.55
CA ASP A 313 -11.36 -7.91 -5.01
C ASP A 313 -11.27 -8.58 -3.63
N ALA A 314 -11.75 -7.90 -2.59
CA ALA A 314 -11.76 -8.42 -1.23
C ALA A 314 -12.57 -9.73 -1.10
N ALA A 315 -13.56 -9.96 -1.97
CA ALA A 315 -14.30 -11.23 -2.02
C ALA A 315 -13.41 -12.42 -2.46
N ARG A 316 -12.21 -12.17 -2.99
CA ARG A 316 -11.25 -13.17 -3.44
C ARG A 316 -10.05 -13.34 -2.51
N LEU A 317 -10.09 -12.78 -1.30
CA LEU A 317 -9.01 -12.94 -0.32
C LEU A 317 -8.67 -14.40 -0.01
N SER A 318 -9.64 -15.30 -0.11
CA SER A 318 -9.44 -16.73 0.10
C SER A 318 -8.47 -17.38 -0.90
N LEU A 319 -8.17 -16.74 -2.03
CA LEU A 319 -7.12 -17.15 -2.96
C LEU A 319 -5.74 -17.26 -2.28
N LEU A 320 -5.52 -16.42 -1.26
CA LEU A 320 -4.25 -16.30 -0.55
C LEU A 320 -4.16 -17.19 0.68
N ASP A 321 -5.27 -17.79 1.15
CA ASP A 321 -5.30 -18.58 2.40
C ASP A 321 -4.42 -19.85 2.32
N ALA A 322 -4.18 -20.37 1.11
CA ALA A 322 -3.29 -21.51 0.87
C ALA A 322 -1.80 -21.12 0.86
N VAL A 323 -1.48 -19.82 0.99
CA VAL A 323 -0.11 -19.29 0.95
C VAL A 323 0.26 -18.76 2.35
N VAL A 324 1.44 -19.14 2.85
CA VAL A 324 1.90 -18.72 4.18
C VAL A 324 2.55 -17.33 4.07
N LEU A 325 1.71 -16.29 4.01
CA LEU A 325 2.10 -14.88 4.03
C LEU A 325 2.19 -14.34 5.47
N ASP A 326 3.13 -13.44 5.73
CA ASP A 326 3.39 -12.90 7.08
C ASP A 326 2.36 -11.89 7.55
N PHE A 327 1.71 -11.19 6.62
CA PHE A 327 0.62 -10.28 6.93
C PHE A 327 -0.38 -10.25 5.78
N ARG A 328 -1.63 -9.91 6.10
CA ARG A 328 -2.71 -9.73 5.13
C ARG A 328 -2.71 -8.29 4.66
N GLU A 329 -2.86 -8.11 3.36
CA GLU A 329 -3.14 -6.80 2.80
C GLU A 329 -4.52 -6.78 2.15
N VAL A 330 -5.19 -5.64 2.27
CA VAL A 330 -6.47 -5.37 1.64
C VAL A 330 -6.48 -4.02 0.97
N ARG A 331 -7.21 -3.94 -0.13
CA ARG A 331 -7.42 -2.69 -0.87
C ARG A 331 -8.80 -2.16 -0.54
N PHE A 332 -8.91 -0.85 -0.38
CA PHE A 332 -10.18 -0.17 -0.13
C PHE A 332 -10.41 0.94 -1.15
N TYR A 333 -11.13 0.61 -2.21
CA TYR A 333 -11.53 1.58 -3.22
C TYR A 333 -13.04 1.73 -3.23
N GLN A 334 -13.47 2.97 -3.33
CA GLN A 334 -14.81 3.25 -3.85
C GLN A 334 -14.77 3.40 -5.36
N THR A 335 -15.92 3.72 -5.94
CA THR A 335 -16.15 3.71 -7.38
C THR A 335 -16.45 5.11 -7.89
N VAL A 336 -15.98 6.18 -7.24
CA VAL A 336 -16.12 7.55 -7.72
C VAL A 336 -15.39 7.71 -9.07
N PRO A 337 -16.00 8.35 -10.09
CA PRO A 337 -17.28 9.08 -10.08
C PRO A 337 -18.51 8.25 -10.51
N ILE A 338 -18.39 6.93 -10.66
CA ILE A 338 -19.50 6.06 -11.08
C ILE A 338 -20.59 6.02 -10.00
N GLU A 339 -20.20 5.82 -8.74
CA GLU A 339 -21.11 5.83 -7.60
C GLU A 339 -20.64 6.87 -6.57
N PRO A 340 -21.57 7.52 -5.84
CA PRO A 340 -21.21 8.40 -4.74
C PRO A 340 -20.36 7.68 -3.68
N ALA A 341 -19.46 8.42 -3.05
CA ALA A 341 -18.72 7.92 -1.91
C ALA A 341 -19.64 7.74 -0.68
N GLY A 342 -19.60 6.56 -0.08
CA GLY A 342 -20.20 6.23 1.22
C GLY A 342 -19.33 6.61 2.43
N ASP A 343 -19.78 6.21 3.62
CA ASP A 343 -19.08 6.44 4.89
C ASP A 343 -17.74 5.66 4.96
N GLN A 344 -16.63 6.39 5.00
CA GLN A 344 -15.29 5.82 5.02
C GLN A 344 -14.96 5.08 6.31
N VAL A 345 -15.44 5.58 7.47
CA VAL A 345 -15.14 4.99 8.76
C VAL A 345 -15.82 3.63 8.86
N LEU A 346 -17.13 3.58 8.57
CA LEU A 346 -17.87 2.32 8.65
C LEU A 346 -17.39 1.31 7.60
N ALA A 347 -17.15 1.75 6.36
CA ALA A 347 -16.64 0.86 5.31
C ALA A 347 -15.27 0.28 5.68
N THR A 348 -14.37 1.10 6.24
CA THR A 348 -13.06 0.66 6.74
C THR A 348 -13.20 -0.39 7.85
N LEU A 349 -14.04 -0.13 8.85
CA LEU A 349 -14.26 -1.05 9.97
C LEU A 349 -14.90 -2.38 9.51
N ASN A 350 -15.85 -2.32 8.57
CA ASN A 350 -16.48 -3.51 8.01
C ASN A 350 -15.51 -4.36 7.18
N LEU A 351 -14.62 -3.72 6.41
CA LEU A 351 -13.58 -4.39 5.65
C LEU A 351 -12.59 -5.11 6.57
N LEU A 352 -12.13 -4.42 7.61
CA LEU A 352 -11.07 -4.92 8.50
C LEU A 352 -11.57 -5.87 9.58
N GLY A 353 -12.79 -5.69 10.08
CA GLY A 353 -13.35 -6.43 11.21
C GLY A 353 -13.17 -7.96 11.11
N PRO A 354 -13.62 -8.61 10.02
CA PRO A 354 -13.46 -10.05 9.85
C PRO A 354 -12.01 -10.53 9.86
N LEU A 355 -11.09 -9.74 9.30
CA LEU A 355 -9.67 -10.09 9.19
C LEU A 355 -8.93 -9.87 10.50
N ILE A 356 -9.27 -8.83 11.24
CA ILE A 356 -8.70 -8.56 12.57
C ILE A 356 -9.19 -9.59 13.59
N GLN A 357 -10.40 -10.13 13.41
CA GLN A 357 -10.96 -11.16 14.29
C GLN A 357 -10.25 -12.52 14.16
N THR A 358 -9.64 -12.85 13.02
CA THR A 358 -8.82 -14.08 12.92
C THR A 358 -7.61 -14.01 13.84
N GLY A 359 -7.03 -12.81 14.00
CA GLY A 359 -5.96 -12.52 14.96
C GLY A 359 -4.67 -13.31 14.73
N ASP A 360 -4.50 -13.91 13.54
CA ASP A 360 -3.40 -14.82 13.21
C ASP A 360 -2.17 -14.11 12.64
N ARG A 361 -2.36 -12.90 12.09
CA ARG A 361 -1.29 -12.08 11.51
C ARG A 361 -1.72 -10.61 11.36
N PRO A 362 -0.80 -9.67 11.12
CA PRO A 362 -1.15 -8.27 10.93
C PRO A 362 -2.03 -8.09 9.68
N VAL A 363 -2.89 -7.07 9.70
CA VAL A 363 -3.74 -6.68 8.56
C VAL A 363 -3.44 -5.23 8.22
N LEU A 364 -3.17 -4.94 6.95
CA LEU A 364 -2.93 -3.58 6.45
C LEU A 364 -3.90 -3.23 5.32
N ILE A 365 -4.48 -2.02 5.37
CA ILE A 365 -5.03 -1.41 4.15
C ILE A 365 -3.86 -0.81 3.38
N ASN A 366 -3.27 -1.59 2.49
CA ASN A 366 -2.08 -1.20 1.75
C ASN A 366 -2.38 -0.20 0.63
N GLU A 367 -3.64 -0.08 0.21
CA GLU A 367 -4.05 0.83 -0.85
C GLU A 367 -5.50 1.26 -0.68
N PHE A 368 -5.75 2.57 -0.67
CA PHE A 368 -7.12 3.10 -0.66
C PHE A 368 -7.27 4.44 -1.38
N SER A 369 -8.47 4.70 -1.89
CA SER A 369 -8.93 6.02 -2.34
C SER A 369 -10.44 5.99 -2.62
N LEU A 370 -11.02 7.13 -2.98
CA LEU A 370 -12.40 7.19 -3.49
C LEU A 370 -12.58 6.55 -4.88
N GLY A 371 -11.49 6.31 -5.62
CA GLY A 371 -11.53 5.68 -6.93
C GLY A 371 -10.16 5.11 -7.34
N PRO A 372 -10.12 3.97 -8.07
CA PRO A 372 -8.88 3.35 -8.53
C PRO A 372 -8.40 3.85 -9.90
N TRP A 373 -9.16 4.73 -10.57
CA TRP A 373 -8.90 5.11 -11.96
C TRP A 373 -8.15 6.44 -12.11
N PHE A 374 -8.46 7.42 -11.27
CA PHE A 374 -7.76 8.70 -11.16
C PHE A 374 -8.02 9.31 -9.78
N GLU A 375 -7.29 10.36 -9.45
CA GLU A 375 -7.35 10.96 -8.12
C GLU A 375 -8.64 11.73 -7.82
N PRO A 376 -9.13 11.71 -6.58
CA PRO A 376 -10.39 12.37 -6.21
C PRO A 376 -10.19 13.84 -5.86
N ALA A 377 -9.36 14.55 -6.63
CA ALA A 377 -8.97 15.92 -6.31
C ALA A 377 -10.16 16.91 -6.36
N GLN A 378 -11.19 16.61 -7.15
CA GLN A 378 -12.40 17.43 -7.23
C GLN A 378 -13.38 17.09 -6.11
N GLU A 379 -13.53 15.80 -5.81
CA GLU A 379 -14.50 15.25 -4.87
C GLU A 379 -14.05 15.37 -3.42
N ASP A 380 -12.75 15.29 -3.15
CA ASP A 380 -12.18 15.43 -1.81
C ASP A 380 -11.03 16.44 -1.78
N GLY A 381 -11.31 17.69 -2.11
CA GLY A 381 -10.27 18.72 -2.12
C GLY A 381 -9.58 18.96 -0.77
N LEU A 382 -10.20 18.55 0.34
CA LEU A 382 -9.74 18.78 1.71
C LEU A 382 -9.06 17.56 2.35
N GLY A 383 -9.05 16.38 1.71
CA GLY A 383 -8.45 15.18 2.31
C GLY A 383 -9.30 14.51 3.38
N THR A 384 -10.63 14.70 3.38
CA THR A 384 -11.53 14.09 4.36
C THR A 384 -11.43 12.57 4.33
N HIS A 385 -11.44 11.95 3.14
CA HIS A 385 -11.38 10.48 3.03
C HIS A 385 -10.01 9.96 3.49
N LEU A 386 -8.94 10.69 3.21
CA LEU A 386 -7.59 10.38 3.69
C LEU A 386 -7.58 10.32 5.21
N ILE A 387 -8.08 11.37 5.87
CA ILE A 387 -8.11 11.48 7.33
C ILE A 387 -8.97 10.38 7.94
N THR A 388 -10.20 10.21 7.47
CA THR A 388 -11.14 9.25 8.08
C THR A 388 -10.67 7.82 7.93
N THR A 389 -10.14 7.43 6.77
CA THR A 389 -9.71 6.05 6.52
C THR A 389 -8.42 5.70 7.26
N MET A 390 -7.44 6.62 7.30
CA MET A 390 -6.18 6.34 8.01
C MET A 390 -6.38 6.20 9.52
N TRP A 391 -7.23 7.03 10.13
CA TRP A 391 -7.56 6.93 11.56
C TRP A 391 -8.46 5.73 11.87
N ALA A 392 -9.46 5.45 11.02
CA ALA A 392 -10.31 4.28 11.19
C ALA A 392 -9.50 2.98 11.14
N SER A 393 -8.55 2.85 10.21
CA SER A 393 -7.62 1.71 10.15
C SER A 393 -6.74 1.65 11.39
N ALA A 394 -6.11 2.76 11.78
CA ALA A 394 -5.18 2.75 12.89
C ALA A 394 -5.84 2.39 14.24
N LEU A 395 -7.11 2.77 14.43
CA LEU A 395 -7.86 2.53 15.66
C LEU A 395 -8.73 1.26 15.63
N SER A 396 -8.77 0.53 14.50
CA SER A 396 -9.54 -0.73 14.42
C SER A 396 -8.81 -1.93 15.00
N GLY A 397 -7.52 -1.80 15.31
CA GLY A 397 -6.61 -2.92 15.62
C GLY A 397 -5.92 -3.52 14.39
N ALA A 398 -5.89 -2.79 13.27
CA ALA A 398 -5.06 -3.14 12.12
C ALA A 398 -3.57 -2.94 12.45
N GLY A 399 -2.69 -3.60 11.71
CA GLY A 399 -1.25 -3.56 11.92
C GLY A 399 -0.59 -2.22 11.56
N GLY A 400 -1.37 -1.22 11.13
CA GLY A 400 -0.90 0.05 10.60
C GLY A 400 -2.01 1.00 10.18
N ALA A 401 -1.63 2.22 9.81
CA ALA A 401 -2.51 3.16 9.14
C ALA A 401 -2.79 2.69 7.70
N ALA A 402 -3.96 3.07 7.16
CA ALA A 402 -4.24 2.84 5.75
C ALA A 402 -3.32 3.72 4.87
N ALA A 403 -2.81 3.16 3.77
CA ALA A 403 -1.94 3.86 2.84
C ALA A 403 -2.71 4.33 1.59
N SER A 404 -2.86 5.65 1.44
CA SER A 404 -3.62 6.23 0.33
C SER A 404 -2.88 6.07 -1.00
N TRP A 405 -3.64 5.90 -2.08
CA TRP A 405 -3.14 5.98 -3.46
C TRP A 405 -3.04 7.45 -3.92
N TRP A 406 -2.62 7.70 -5.16
CA TRP A 406 -2.52 9.06 -5.75
C TRP A 406 -1.54 10.02 -5.05
N TRP A 407 -0.34 9.55 -4.73
CA TRP A 407 0.66 10.38 -4.07
C TRP A 407 1.07 11.59 -4.94
N ASP A 408 1.32 11.35 -6.23
CA ASP A 408 1.90 12.31 -7.17
C ASP A 408 0.88 13.28 -7.77
N THR A 409 -0.39 12.88 -7.89
CA THR A 409 -1.45 13.71 -8.47
C THR A 409 -2.37 14.37 -7.45
N TYR A 410 -2.40 13.88 -6.21
CA TYR A 410 -3.33 14.37 -5.18
C TYR A 410 -2.65 14.75 -3.87
N LEU A 411 -1.95 13.81 -3.21
CA LEU A 411 -1.46 14.08 -1.85
C LEU A 411 -0.34 15.12 -1.81
N PHE A 412 0.73 14.94 -2.59
CA PHE A 412 1.85 15.88 -2.61
C PHE A 412 1.50 17.23 -3.25
N PRO A 413 0.76 17.30 -4.38
CA PRO A 413 0.38 18.57 -4.98
C PRO A 413 -0.53 19.43 -4.11
N ARG A 414 -1.37 18.81 -3.27
CA ARG A 414 -2.31 19.51 -2.38
C ARG A 414 -1.83 19.62 -0.93
N ASN A 415 -0.60 19.21 -0.63
CA ASN A 415 -0.02 19.20 0.71
C ASN A 415 -0.81 18.36 1.73
N LEU A 416 -1.57 17.36 1.28
CA LEU A 416 -2.39 16.52 2.16
C LEU A 416 -1.55 15.52 2.96
N VAL A 417 -0.30 15.29 2.58
CA VAL A 417 0.66 14.48 3.34
C VAL A 417 0.88 15.01 4.77
N GLU A 418 0.62 16.30 5.02
CA GLU A 418 0.70 16.90 6.36
C GLU A 418 -0.28 16.26 7.35
N TYR A 419 -1.40 15.72 6.88
CA TYR A 419 -2.37 15.03 7.73
C TYR A 419 -1.86 13.72 8.33
N LEU A 420 -0.79 13.14 7.78
CA LEU A 420 -0.13 11.98 8.39
C LEU A 420 0.54 12.34 9.72
N GLY A 421 0.94 13.61 9.92
CA GLY A 421 1.73 14.04 11.06
C GLY A 421 1.08 13.80 12.42
N PRO A 422 -0.18 14.23 12.64
CA PRO A 422 -0.91 13.91 13.87
C PRO A 422 -1.02 12.41 14.15
N LEU A 423 -1.29 11.59 13.13
CA LEU A 423 -1.38 10.14 13.30
C LEU A 423 -0.02 9.50 13.59
N ALA A 424 1.05 9.95 12.92
CA ALA A 424 2.41 9.50 13.20
C ALA A 424 2.85 9.86 14.62
N ALA A 425 2.51 11.05 15.11
CA ALA A 425 2.77 11.46 16.48
C ALA A 425 2.01 10.62 17.50
N PHE A 426 0.74 10.31 17.24
CA PHE A 426 -0.06 9.41 18.05
C PHE A 426 0.54 8.00 18.08
N ALA A 427 0.86 7.43 16.91
CA ALA A 427 1.36 6.06 16.78
C ALA A 427 2.69 5.84 17.51
N ARG A 428 3.59 6.84 17.57
CA ARG A 428 4.85 6.75 18.33
C ARG A 428 4.66 6.61 19.84
N GLY A 429 3.53 7.08 20.38
CA GLY A 429 3.25 7.03 21.81
C GLY A 429 2.66 5.71 22.29
N VAL A 430 2.37 4.78 21.39
CA VAL A 430 1.68 3.52 21.69
C VAL A 430 2.66 2.35 21.52
N PRO A 431 2.82 1.47 22.52
CA PRO A 431 3.69 0.30 22.39
C PRO A 431 2.95 -0.86 21.69
N TRP A 432 2.71 -0.73 20.39
CA TRP A 432 1.82 -1.63 19.63
C TRP A 432 2.21 -3.11 19.73
N ASN A 433 3.49 -3.43 19.75
CA ASN A 433 3.98 -4.80 19.80
C ASN A 433 3.79 -5.50 21.15
N SER A 434 3.56 -4.76 22.24
CA SER A 434 3.39 -5.33 23.59
C SER A 434 2.07 -4.95 24.27
N ALA A 435 1.37 -3.93 23.79
CA ALA A 435 0.09 -3.53 24.34
C ALA A 435 -1.02 -4.51 23.97
N GLU A 436 -1.78 -4.95 24.97
CA GLU A 436 -3.02 -5.71 24.79
C GLU A 436 -4.20 -4.77 24.48
N LEU A 437 -4.11 -4.03 23.36
CA LEU A 437 -5.16 -3.12 22.94
C LEU A 437 -6.44 -3.90 22.61
N GLN A 438 -7.54 -3.52 23.27
CA GLN A 438 -8.86 -4.09 23.04
C GLN A 438 -9.84 -3.01 22.59
N PRO A 439 -10.79 -3.33 21.71
CA PRO A 439 -11.91 -2.44 21.44
C PRO A 439 -12.64 -2.12 22.74
N VAL A 440 -12.82 -0.82 23.03
CA VAL A 440 -13.63 -0.38 24.16
C VAL A 440 -15.01 0.01 23.66
N SER A 441 -16.03 -0.67 24.16
CA SER A 441 -17.41 -0.22 24.02
C SER A 441 -17.64 0.90 25.04
N VAL A 442 -17.58 2.14 24.58
CA VAL A 442 -17.96 3.28 25.41
C VAL A 442 -19.46 3.48 25.32
N ALA A 443 -20.11 3.56 26.47
CA ALA A 443 -21.49 4.00 26.60
C ALA A 443 -21.51 5.08 27.67
N LEU A 444 -22.25 6.17 27.41
CA LEU A 444 -22.60 7.09 28.47
C LEU A 444 -23.57 6.37 29.41
N THR A 445 -23.12 6.08 30.61
CA THR A 445 -23.96 5.59 31.70
C THR A 445 -24.33 6.77 32.58
N GLY A 446 -25.57 6.80 33.03
CA GLY A 446 -25.89 7.55 34.23
C GLY A 446 -26.83 6.74 35.10
N ASP A 447 -26.97 7.18 36.33
CA ASP A 447 -27.77 6.48 37.33
C ASP A 447 -29.28 6.65 37.09
N GLY A 448 -30.10 6.03 37.94
CA GLY A 448 -31.56 6.16 37.89
C GLY A 448 -32.09 7.59 38.14
N SER A 449 -31.22 8.59 38.35
CA SER A 449 -31.58 10.00 38.41
C SER A 449 -31.48 10.72 37.06
N LEU A 450 -31.04 10.03 36.01
CA LEU A 450 -30.98 10.60 34.66
C LEU A 450 -32.36 11.00 34.15
N SER A 451 -32.54 12.30 33.92
CA SER A 451 -33.62 12.83 33.11
C SER A 451 -33.17 12.88 31.65
N TYR A 452 -33.72 11.99 30.82
CA TYR A 452 -33.49 12.04 29.38
C TYR A 452 -34.28 13.20 28.77
N GLN A 453 -33.59 14.07 28.04
CA GLN A 453 -34.23 15.11 27.25
C GLN A 453 -34.37 14.65 25.79
N PRO A 454 -35.43 15.08 25.09
CA PRO A 454 -35.50 14.89 23.65
C PRO A 454 -34.27 15.49 22.98
N LEU A 455 -33.53 14.69 22.23
CA LEU A 455 -32.44 15.21 21.41
C LEU A 455 -33.05 15.95 20.22
N ARG A 456 -32.79 17.25 20.13
CA ARG A 456 -33.16 18.06 18.96
C ARG A 456 -31.97 18.15 18.02
N ILE A 457 -32.13 17.55 16.84
CA ILE A 457 -31.21 17.76 15.72
C ILE A 457 -31.56 19.09 15.06
N ALA A 458 -30.59 19.98 14.97
CA ALA A 458 -30.74 21.32 14.38
C ALA A 458 -29.43 21.73 13.67
N GLY A 459 -29.45 22.86 12.96
CA GLY A 459 -28.27 23.34 12.22
C GLY A 459 -28.09 22.66 10.86
N PHE A 460 -29.18 22.12 10.29
CA PHE A 460 -29.21 21.70 8.89
C PHE A 460 -28.83 22.84 7.96
N ASN A 461 -28.22 22.52 6.82
CA ASN A 461 -27.88 23.49 5.80
C ASN A 461 -29.14 24.04 5.11
N GLU A 462 -29.40 25.33 5.29
CA GLU A 462 -30.57 26.01 4.74
C GLU A 462 -30.35 26.53 3.30
N ALA A 463 -29.24 26.19 2.65
CA ALA A 463 -29.00 26.55 1.25
C ALA A 463 -29.90 25.74 0.30
N PHE A 464 -30.82 26.43 -0.37
CA PHE A 464 -31.72 25.81 -1.34
C PHE A 464 -31.04 25.57 -2.69
N GLY A 465 -31.16 24.35 -3.23
CA GLY A 465 -30.82 24.03 -4.62
C GLY A 465 -29.32 24.01 -4.92
N TYR A 466 -28.49 23.89 -3.87
CA TYR A 466 -27.06 24.11 -3.98
C TYR A 466 -26.23 22.83 -3.78
N MET A 467 -26.79 21.76 -3.22
CA MET A 467 -26.01 20.59 -2.84
C MET A 467 -26.86 19.31 -2.82
N ARG A 468 -26.38 18.25 -3.49
CA ARG A 468 -26.80 16.88 -3.18
C ARG A 468 -26.09 16.48 -1.89
N PRO A 469 -26.78 16.04 -0.83
CA PRO A 469 -26.09 15.59 0.36
C PRO A 469 -25.17 14.41 0.04
N PRO A 470 -24.04 14.26 0.75
CA PRO A 470 -23.23 13.04 0.62
C PRO A 470 -24.03 11.84 1.12
N ASP A 471 -23.84 10.68 0.48
CA ASP A 471 -24.36 9.41 0.99
C ASP A 471 -23.53 9.01 2.21
N THR A 472 -24.02 9.37 3.39
CA THR A 472 -23.25 9.22 4.63
C THR A 472 -24.17 8.81 5.77
N LEU A 473 -23.59 8.04 6.67
CA LEU A 473 -24.24 7.59 7.90
C LEU A 473 -24.01 8.59 9.02
N TYR A 474 -25.09 9.15 9.54
CA TYR A 474 -25.05 10.07 10.67
C TYR A 474 -25.27 9.30 11.97
N ARG A 475 -24.21 9.14 12.74
CA ARG A 475 -24.29 8.52 14.07
C ARG A 475 -24.74 9.57 15.07
N ILE A 476 -25.89 9.30 15.69
CA ILE A 476 -26.41 10.08 16.80
C ILE A 476 -25.96 9.40 18.09
N THR A 477 -24.98 10.00 18.75
CA THR A 477 -24.58 9.62 20.10
C THR A 477 -25.19 10.61 21.10
N ALA A 478 -25.02 10.32 22.40
CA ALA A 478 -25.41 11.28 23.42
C ALA A 478 -24.47 12.50 23.50
N ASP A 479 -23.29 12.45 22.88
CA ASP A 479 -22.32 13.56 22.86
C ASP A 479 -22.46 14.45 21.62
N ALA A 480 -22.73 13.86 20.45
CA ALA A 480 -22.76 14.58 19.18
C ALA A 480 -23.47 13.81 18.08
N ILE A 481 -23.69 14.51 16.96
CA ILE A 481 -24.05 13.90 15.68
C ILE A 481 -22.81 13.97 14.80
N ILE A 482 -22.39 12.83 14.29
CA ILE A 482 -21.16 12.69 13.51
C ILE A 482 -21.51 12.04 12.18
N PRO A 483 -21.22 12.70 11.03
CA PRO A 483 -20.71 14.07 10.89
C PRO A 483 -21.68 15.17 11.37
N PRO A 484 -21.22 16.43 11.54
CA PRO A 484 -22.08 17.52 12.01
C PRO A 484 -23.29 17.77 11.08
N PRO A 485 -24.48 18.13 11.61
CA PRO A 485 -25.70 18.33 10.80
C PRO A 485 -25.61 19.42 9.73
N SER A 486 -24.60 20.29 9.78
CA SER A 486 -24.37 21.34 8.79
C SER A 486 -24.06 20.83 7.38
N SER A 487 -23.74 19.54 7.23
CA SER A 487 -23.61 18.88 5.91
C SER A 487 -24.93 18.34 5.36
N VAL A 488 -25.99 18.28 6.18
CA VAL A 488 -27.31 17.75 5.79
C VAL A 488 -28.20 18.91 5.34
N PRO A 489 -28.78 18.89 4.12
CA PRO A 489 -29.69 19.95 3.69
C PRO A 489 -31.00 19.90 4.47
N ALA A 490 -31.52 21.08 4.78
CA ALA A 490 -32.86 21.26 5.35
C ALA A 490 -33.98 20.92 4.34
N TYR A 491 -33.63 20.65 3.08
CA TYR A 491 -34.54 20.32 1.99
C TYR A 491 -34.39 18.87 1.58
N LEU A 492 -35.51 18.15 1.52
CA LEU A 492 -35.58 16.81 0.94
C LEU A 492 -36.14 16.91 -0.48
N TYR A 493 -35.37 16.41 -1.45
CA TYR A 493 -35.74 16.44 -2.86
C TYR A 493 -36.36 15.11 -3.29
N GLY A 494 -37.45 15.20 -4.05
CA GLY A 494 -38.13 14.02 -4.59
C GLY A 494 -37.38 13.40 -5.76
N THR A 495 -37.91 12.28 -6.26
CA THR A 495 -37.30 11.50 -7.36
C THR A 495 -37.65 12.02 -8.76
N VAL A 496 -38.61 12.93 -8.89
CA VAL A 496 -39.11 13.44 -10.19
C VAL A 496 -38.55 14.82 -10.51
N TYR A 497 -38.60 15.75 -9.55
CA TYR A 497 -38.13 17.13 -9.71
C TYR A 497 -36.96 17.39 -8.78
N SER A 498 -35.95 18.11 -9.29
CA SER A 498 -34.72 18.39 -8.54
C SER A 498 -33.99 17.12 -8.07
N ALA A 499 -34.15 16.02 -8.83
CA ALA A 499 -33.63 14.70 -8.48
C ALA A 499 -32.10 14.67 -8.40
N GLN A 500 -31.42 15.60 -9.08
CA GLN A 500 -29.97 15.78 -8.97
C GLN A 500 -29.51 16.18 -7.56
N PHE A 501 -30.41 16.62 -6.69
CA PHE A 501 -30.14 16.95 -5.29
C PHE A 501 -30.73 15.93 -4.31
N SER A 502 -31.39 14.86 -4.81
CA SER A 502 -32.03 13.85 -3.97
C SER A 502 -31.01 12.81 -3.51
N GLU A 503 -30.86 12.67 -2.18
CA GLU A 503 -30.11 11.58 -1.55
C GLU A 503 -30.77 11.22 -0.20
N PRO A 504 -31.12 9.95 0.07
CA PRO A 504 -31.61 9.53 1.38
C PRO A 504 -30.60 9.82 2.48
N GLN A 505 -31.08 10.28 3.64
CA GLN A 505 -30.22 10.56 4.79
C GLN A 505 -30.40 9.47 5.84
N THR A 506 -29.33 8.72 6.12
CA THR A 506 -29.38 7.59 7.05
C THR A 506 -28.81 7.99 8.40
N PHE A 507 -29.62 7.85 9.45
CA PHE A 507 -29.21 8.12 10.82
C PHE A 507 -29.17 6.81 11.62
N ILE A 508 -28.06 6.53 12.30
CA ILE A 508 -27.96 5.44 13.27
C ILE A 508 -28.07 6.04 14.68
N ILE A 509 -29.04 5.55 15.44
CA ILE A 509 -29.24 5.92 16.85
C ILE A 509 -29.50 4.67 17.68
N THR A 510 -28.95 4.64 18.88
CA THR A 510 -29.29 3.65 19.91
C THR A 510 -29.89 4.38 21.10
N PRO A 511 -31.21 4.64 21.11
CA PRO A 511 -31.84 5.39 22.19
C PRO A 511 -31.80 4.60 23.50
N PRO A 512 -31.57 5.24 24.66
CA PRO A 512 -31.46 4.55 25.95
C PRO A 512 -32.81 4.11 26.54
N THR A 513 -33.91 4.52 25.93
CA THR A 513 -35.28 4.18 26.32
C THR A 513 -36.20 4.18 25.09
N ASP A 514 -37.41 3.65 25.23
CA ASP A 514 -38.43 3.72 24.19
C ASP A 514 -38.62 5.18 23.76
N THR A 515 -38.39 5.46 22.48
CA THR A 515 -38.32 6.82 21.96
C THR A 515 -39.30 7.06 20.83
N ARG A 516 -39.58 8.34 20.58
CA ARG A 516 -40.40 8.79 19.46
C ARG A 516 -39.56 9.69 18.56
N LEU A 517 -39.48 9.34 17.28
CA LEU A 517 -38.97 10.24 16.25
C LEU A 517 -40.06 11.23 15.85
N ILE A 518 -39.73 12.53 15.85
CA ILE A 518 -40.61 13.60 15.38
C ILE A 518 -39.87 14.36 14.28
N ILE A 519 -40.40 14.33 13.06
CA ILE A 519 -39.90 15.09 11.92
C ILE A 519 -40.85 16.25 11.66
N ASN A 520 -40.36 17.48 11.81
CA ASN A 520 -41.14 18.68 11.55
C ASN A 520 -40.91 19.15 10.11
N VAL A 521 -41.89 18.89 9.24
CA VAL A 521 -41.88 19.38 7.86
C VAL A 521 -42.55 20.75 7.82
N SER A 522 -41.78 21.80 7.55
CA SER A 522 -42.28 23.18 7.55
C SER A 522 -43.08 23.54 6.29
N ARG A 523 -42.70 22.96 5.15
CA ARG A 523 -43.34 23.19 3.85
C ARG A 523 -43.14 21.99 2.94
N THR A 524 -44.14 21.71 2.12
CA THR A 524 -44.07 20.78 0.99
C THR A 524 -44.19 21.55 -0.33
N SER A 525 -43.67 20.97 -1.42
CA SER A 525 -43.82 21.54 -2.76
C SER A 525 -45.29 21.54 -3.18
N ASP A 526 -45.76 22.62 -3.80
CA ASP A 526 -47.08 22.73 -4.41
C ASP A 526 -47.12 22.17 -5.84
N ARG A 527 -45.96 21.85 -6.42
CA ARG A 527 -45.81 21.39 -7.81
C ARG A 527 -45.89 19.87 -7.99
N ALA A 528 -45.84 19.10 -6.90
CA ALA A 528 -45.93 17.65 -6.91
C ALA A 528 -46.40 17.14 -5.54
N GLU A 529 -47.06 15.97 -5.50
CA GLU A 529 -47.36 15.30 -4.23
C GLU A 529 -46.05 14.93 -3.52
N ALA A 530 -45.66 15.71 -2.51
CA ALA A 530 -44.49 15.40 -1.69
C ALA A 530 -44.88 14.34 -0.65
N ARG A 531 -44.21 13.18 -0.70
CA ARG A 531 -44.32 12.13 0.32
C ARG A 531 -42.97 11.97 1.00
N LEU A 532 -42.93 12.19 2.31
CA LEU A 532 -41.77 11.84 3.11
C LEU A 532 -41.84 10.34 3.39
N ILE A 533 -40.79 9.61 3.00
CA ILE A 533 -40.66 8.18 3.30
C ILE A 533 -39.68 8.04 4.47
N VAL A 534 -40.11 7.36 5.53
CA VAL A 534 -39.25 7.03 6.67
C VAL A 534 -39.08 5.53 6.74
N ILE A 535 -37.83 5.07 6.71
CA ILE A 535 -37.46 3.65 6.82
C ILE A 535 -36.76 3.46 8.15
N VAL A 536 -37.23 2.50 8.96
CA VAL A 536 -36.60 2.11 10.22
C VAL A 536 -36.29 0.63 10.14
N ASN A 537 -35.00 0.26 10.29
CA ASN A 537 -34.52 -1.12 10.18
C ASN A 537 -35.04 -1.82 8.90
N ASP A 538 -34.85 -1.16 7.76
CA ASP A 538 -35.26 -1.60 6.42
C ASP A 538 -36.77 -1.81 6.21
N GLN A 539 -37.60 -1.30 7.13
CA GLN A 539 -39.05 -1.33 7.02
C GLN A 539 -39.62 0.10 6.86
N PRO A 540 -40.44 0.37 5.83
CA PRO A 540 -41.16 1.64 5.73
C PRO A 540 -42.15 1.79 6.89
N VAL A 541 -42.06 2.90 7.62
CA VAL A 541 -42.93 3.20 8.77
C VAL A 541 -43.76 4.47 8.61
N ALA A 542 -43.43 5.33 7.64
CA ALA A 542 -44.21 6.50 7.25
C ALA A 542 -44.00 6.84 5.77
#